data_AF-A0A2N9NMJ2-F1
#
_entry.id   AF-A0A2N9NMJ2-F1
#
_cell.length_a   1.000
_cell.length_b   1.000
_cell.length_c   1.000
_cell.angle_alpha   90.00
_cell.angle_beta   90.00
_cell.angle_gamma   90.00
#
_symmetry.space_group_name_H-M   'P 1'
#
loop_
_entity.id
_entity.type
_entity.pdbx_description
1 polymer ?
#
loop_
_entity_poly.entity_id
_entity_poly.type
_entity_poly.pdbx_seq_one_letter_code
_entity_poly.pdbx_strand_id
1 'polypeptide(L)'
;MFLSLFWLIGLGMLAGAAHMGLRRATLSAGGDGLRVEQHGLFGARIREWRRGDITALRSGPSGMKVNEVPVMELQVYFVASKKKVGLLAGRPDAELRWLAAELRRALQVRATVEPNSGAGEPSFQCRSVGSDS
;
A
#
# COMPACT_ATOMS: atom_id res chain seq x y z
N MET A 1 -42.09 4.61 18.92
CA MET A 1 -40.90 5.48 18.83
C MET A 1 -39.59 4.75 19.05
N PHE A 2 -39.44 3.90 20.08
CA PHE A 2 -38.20 3.13 20.31
C PHE A 2 -37.79 2.21 19.15
N LEU A 3 -38.76 1.52 18.54
CA LEU A 3 -38.48 0.63 17.40
C LEU A 3 -37.93 1.39 16.19
N SER A 4 -38.44 2.60 15.95
CA SER A 4 -37.98 3.49 14.86
C SER A 4 -36.52 3.92 15.08
N LEU A 5 -36.16 4.28 16.32
CA LEU A 5 -34.79 4.67 16.66
C LEU A 5 -33.81 3.48 16.53
N PHE A 6 -34.22 2.30 17.00
CA PHE A 6 -33.43 1.07 16.86
C PHE A 6 -33.15 0.73 15.40
N TRP A 7 -34.18 0.78 14.55
CA TRP A 7 -34.02 0.57 13.10
C TRP A 7 -33.08 1.59 12.47
N LEU A 8 -33.18 2.87 12.86
CA LEU A 8 -32.34 3.93 12.30
C LEU A 8 -30.86 3.74 12.65
N ILE A 9 -30.57 3.36 13.90
CA ILE A 9 -29.21 3.03 14.36
C ILE A 9 -28.68 1.79 13.63
N GLY A 10 -29.49 0.73 13.55
CA GLY A 10 -29.11 -0.51 12.88
C GLY A 10 -28.81 -0.30 11.39
N LEU A 11 -29.67 0.46 10.70
CA LEU A 11 -29.47 0.79 9.29
C LEU A 11 -28.22 1.67 9.10
N GLY A 12 -27.96 2.60 10.03
CA GLY A 12 -26.77 3.44 10.02
C GLY A 12 -25.49 2.64 10.19
N MET A 13 -25.45 1.69 11.14
CA MET A 13 -24.30 0.80 11.34
C MET A 13 -24.10 -0.13 10.14
N LEU A 14 -25.17 -0.70 9.59
CA LEU A 14 -25.09 -1.56 8.41
C LEU A 14 -24.57 -0.79 7.20
N ALA A 15 -25.09 0.42 6.96
CA ALA A 15 -24.63 1.30 5.90
C ALA A 15 -23.16 1.71 6.11
N GLY A 16 -22.74 2.00 7.34
CA GLY A 16 -21.36 2.31 7.69
C GLY A 16 -20.41 1.13 7.43
N ALA A 17 -20.79 -0.07 7.84
CA ALA A 17 -20.01 -1.29 7.62
C ALA A 17 -19.92 -1.63 6.13
N ALA A 18 -21.04 -1.55 5.39
CA ALA A 18 -21.06 -1.72 3.95
C ALA A 18 -20.18 -0.67 3.26
N HIS A 19 -20.25 0.60 3.69
CA HIS A 19 -19.42 1.68 3.17
C HIS A 19 -17.92 1.43 3.38
N MET A 20 -17.53 0.85 4.52
CA MET A 20 -16.15 0.45 4.77
C MET A 20 -15.73 -0.77 3.95
N GLY A 21 -16.62 -1.74 3.73
CA GLY A 21 -16.34 -2.96 2.97
C GLY A 21 -16.31 -2.81 1.44
N LEU A 22 -17.01 -1.81 0.88
CA LEU A 22 -17.18 -1.65 -0.58
C LEU A 22 -16.12 -0.79 -1.27
N ARG A 23 -15.10 -0.29 -0.56
CA ARG A 23 -14.01 0.48 -1.16
C ARG A 23 -13.15 -0.41 -2.06
N ARG A 24 -13.48 -0.44 -3.35
CA ARG A 24 -12.68 -1.10 -4.39
C ARG A 24 -11.71 -0.08 -4.98
N ALA A 25 -10.43 -0.42 -4.94
CA ALA A 25 -9.38 0.31 -5.62
C ALA A 25 -8.86 -0.56 -6.76
N THR A 26 -8.96 -0.06 -7.98
CA THR A 26 -8.41 -0.69 -9.18
C THR A 26 -7.09 0.00 -9.51
N LEU A 27 -6.02 -0.77 -9.65
CA LEU A 27 -4.70 -0.29 -10.04
C LEU A 27 -4.43 -0.85 -11.43
N SER A 28 -4.29 0.03 -12.41
CA SER A 28 -3.92 -0.32 -13.78
C SER A 28 -2.53 0.22 -14.06
N ALA A 29 -1.56 -0.67 -14.26
CA ALA A 29 -0.19 -0.31 -14.63
C ALA A 29 0.11 -0.84 -16.03
N GLY A 30 0.62 0.02 -16.90
CA GLY A 30 0.96 -0.32 -18.28
C GLY A 30 2.09 0.54 -18.83
N GLY A 31 2.36 0.41 -20.13
CA GLY A 31 3.44 1.15 -20.81
C GLY A 31 3.30 2.67 -20.71
N ASP A 32 2.06 3.16 -20.65
CA ASP A 32 1.74 4.59 -20.63
C ASP A 32 1.84 5.20 -19.22
N GLY A 33 1.70 4.38 -18.16
CA GLY A 33 1.76 4.86 -16.78
C GLY A 33 0.98 4.04 -15.77
N LEU A 34 0.73 4.67 -14.62
CA LEU A 34 -0.03 4.13 -13.49
C LEU A 34 -1.34 4.89 -13.35
N ARG A 35 -2.46 4.17 -13.45
CA ARG A 35 -3.81 4.69 -13.18
C ARG A 35 -4.38 4.01 -11.96
N VAL A 36 -4.88 4.80 -11.04
CA VAL A 36 -5.49 4.34 -9.80
C VAL A 36 -6.88 4.90 -9.71
N GLU A 37 -7.85 4.00 -9.73
CA GLU A 37 -9.26 4.31 -9.65
C GLU A 37 -9.80 3.79 -8.34
N GLN A 38 -10.21 4.72 -7.48
CA GLN A 38 -10.85 4.40 -6.21
C GLN A 38 -12.34 4.68 -6.33
N HIS A 39 -13.14 3.61 -6.34
CA HIS A 39 -14.59 3.73 -6.32
C HIS A 39 -15.06 3.87 -4.88
N GLY A 40 -15.67 5.02 -4.58
CA GLY A 40 -16.35 5.29 -3.31
C GLY A 40 -17.80 5.69 -3.52
N LEU A 41 -18.55 5.73 -2.43
CA LEU A 41 -19.99 6.07 -2.42
C LEU A 41 -20.27 7.51 -2.92
N PHE A 42 -19.27 8.40 -2.87
CA PHE A 42 -19.35 9.80 -3.32
C PHE A 42 -18.62 10.05 -4.64
N GLY A 43 -18.39 8.99 -5.43
CA GLY A 43 -17.77 9.08 -6.75
C GLY A 43 -16.46 8.29 -6.88
N ALA A 44 -16.01 8.15 -8.12
CA ALA A 44 -14.73 7.55 -8.45
C ALA A 44 -13.64 8.64 -8.40
N ARG A 45 -12.60 8.44 -7.57
CA ARG A 45 -11.38 9.24 -7.67
C ARG A 45 -10.42 8.52 -8.60
N ILE A 46 -10.24 9.07 -9.79
CA ILE A 46 -9.23 8.62 -10.75
C ILE A 46 -7.99 9.49 -10.57
N ARG A 47 -6.85 8.83 -10.38
CA ARG A 47 -5.53 9.46 -10.40
C ARG A 47 -4.70 8.76 -11.45
N GLU A 48 -4.17 9.52 -12.39
CA GLU A 48 -3.36 9.01 -13.47
C GLU A 48 -1.99 9.68 -13.45
N TRP A 49 -0.96 8.87 -13.58
CA TRP A 49 0.43 9.31 -13.58
C TRP A 49 1.15 8.67 -14.75
N ARG A 50 1.94 9.47 -15.48
CA ARG A 50 2.74 8.95 -16.59
C ARG A 50 3.92 8.17 -16.05
N ARG A 51 4.37 7.16 -16.78
CA ARG A 51 5.54 6.34 -16.41
C ARG A 51 6.78 7.18 -16.11
N GLY A 52 7.04 8.22 -16.91
CA GLY A 52 8.20 9.11 -16.74
C GLY A 52 8.19 9.93 -15.45
N ASP A 53 7.02 10.12 -14.84
CA ASP A 53 6.88 10.86 -13.58
C ASP A 53 7.16 9.97 -12.36
N ILE A 54 7.23 8.65 -12.52
CA ILE A 54 7.33 7.70 -11.41
C ILE A 54 8.78 7.27 -11.24
N THR A 55 9.37 7.61 -10.10
CA THR A 55 10.76 7.25 -9.76
C THR A 55 10.86 5.85 -9.17
N ALA A 56 9.99 5.55 -8.21
CA ALA A 56 10.05 4.32 -7.44
C ALA A 56 8.69 4.00 -6.82
N LEU A 57 8.42 2.71 -6.64
CA LEU A 57 7.28 2.20 -5.87
C LEU A 57 7.80 1.30 -4.75
N ARG A 58 7.37 1.57 -3.52
CA ARG A 58 7.82 0.86 -2.31
C ARG A 58 6.65 0.68 -1.35
N SER A 59 6.72 -0.33 -0.48
CA SER A 59 5.89 -0.35 0.72
C SER A 59 6.63 0.37 1.85
N GLY A 60 5.91 1.15 2.65
CA GLY A 60 6.51 1.89 3.75
C GLY A 60 5.49 2.39 4.77
N PRO A 61 5.94 2.88 5.94
CA PRO A 61 5.05 3.41 6.95
C PRO A 61 4.42 4.74 6.48
N SER A 62 3.11 4.90 6.68
CA SER A 62 2.34 6.09 6.27
C SER A 62 2.64 7.35 7.09
N GLY A 63 3.41 7.22 8.16
CA GLY A 63 3.58 8.25 9.17
C GLY A 63 2.43 8.30 10.19
N MET A 64 1.42 7.44 10.04
CA MET A 64 0.33 7.25 11.01
C MET A 64 0.52 5.95 11.78
N LYS A 65 0.13 5.96 13.06
CA LYS A 65 0.08 4.77 13.92
C LYS A 65 -1.36 4.47 14.32
N VAL A 66 -1.74 3.20 14.31
CA VAL A 66 -3.01 2.71 14.86
C VAL A 66 -2.66 1.66 15.90
N ASN A 67 -3.11 1.86 17.14
CA ASN A 67 -2.73 1.01 18.28
C ASN A 67 -1.20 0.87 18.40
N GLU A 68 -0.47 1.98 18.24
CA GLU A 68 1.00 2.05 18.25
C GLU A 68 1.73 1.30 17.12
N VAL A 69 1.00 0.55 16.29
CA VAL A 69 1.54 -0.13 15.12
C VAL A 69 1.56 0.85 13.93
N PRO A 70 2.71 1.04 13.25
CA PRO A 70 2.77 1.85 12.03
C PRO A 70 1.85 1.28 10.96
N VAL A 71 1.01 2.13 10.37
CA VAL A 71 0.17 1.71 9.25
C VAL A 71 1.01 1.65 7.99
N MET A 72 1.16 0.45 7.44
CA MET A 72 1.86 0.24 6.17
C MET A 72 0.97 0.68 5.00
N GLU A 73 1.62 1.27 3.99
CA GLU A 73 0.99 1.71 2.75
C GLU A 73 1.91 1.52 1.55
N LEU A 74 1.32 1.51 0.36
CA LEU A 74 2.04 1.55 -0.91
C LEU A 74 2.41 3.01 -1.23
N GLN A 75 3.69 3.30 -1.29
CA GLN A 75 4.24 4.62 -1.57
C GLN A 75 4.73 4.70 -3.01
N VAL A 76 4.18 5.65 -3.76
CA VAL A 76 4.64 6.01 -5.11
C VAL A 76 5.44 7.30 -5.01
N TYR A 77 6.71 7.26 -5.45
CA TYR A 77 7.62 8.40 -5.47
C TYR A 77 7.65 9.01 -6.87
N PHE A 78 7.50 10.34 -6.94
CA PHE A 78 7.45 11.07 -8.21
C PHE A 78 8.73 11.87 -8.47
N VAL A 79 9.23 11.81 -9.72
CA VAL A 79 10.45 12.50 -10.18
C VAL A 79 10.25 14.02 -10.11
N ALA A 80 9.13 14.49 -10.66
CA ALA A 80 8.88 15.91 -10.87
C ALA A 80 8.72 16.73 -9.58
N SER A 81 8.24 16.11 -8.50
CA SER A 81 7.82 16.85 -7.31
C SER A 81 8.50 16.44 -6.01
N LYS A 82 9.33 15.37 -6.02
CA LYS A 82 9.83 14.69 -4.79
C LYS A 82 8.72 14.36 -3.78
N LYS A 83 7.45 14.45 -4.18
CA LYS A 83 6.32 14.08 -3.33
C LYS A 83 6.16 12.57 -3.38
N LYS A 84 5.69 12.02 -2.27
CA LYS A 84 5.21 10.64 -2.20
C LYS A 84 3.70 10.65 -2.08
N VAL A 85 3.04 9.70 -2.71
CA VAL A 85 1.61 9.44 -2.52
C VAL A 85 1.48 8.06 -1.89
N GLY A 86 0.86 8.03 -0.72
CA GLY A 86 0.44 6.80 -0.04
C GLY A 86 -0.88 6.28 -0.61
N LEU A 87 -0.93 5.00 -0.92
CA LEU A 87 -2.09 4.27 -1.41
C LEU A 87 -2.29 3.00 -0.58
N LEU A 88 -3.53 2.55 -0.45
CA LEU A 88 -3.88 1.26 0.17
C LEU A 88 -3.39 1.09 1.62
N ALA A 89 -3.45 2.16 2.40
CA ALA A 89 -3.10 2.11 3.83
C ALA A 89 -3.96 1.07 4.57
N GLY A 90 -3.33 0.32 5.48
CA GLY A 90 -4.00 -0.69 6.30
C GLY A 90 -4.13 -2.07 5.65
N ARG A 91 -3.48 -2.31 4.52
CA ARG A 91 -3.33 -3.65 3.93
C ARG A 91 -2.17 -4.41 4.59
N PRO A 92 -2.21 -5.77 4.57
CA PRO A 92 -1.10 -6.60 5.02
C PRO A 92 0.21 -6.23 4.31
N ASP A 93 1.32 -6.17 5.05
CA ASP A 93 2.62 -5.78 4.51
C ASP A 93 3.08 -6.71 3.36
N ALA A 94 2.83 -8.02 3.47
CA ALA A 94 3.13 -8.97 2.40
C ALA A 94 2.36 -8.65 1.10
N GLU A 95 1.09 -8.25 1.21
CA GLU A 95 0.27 -7.84 0.06
C GLU A 95 0.80 -6.55 -0.56
N LEU A 96 1.17 -5.57 0.28
CA LEU A 96 1.76 -4.31 -0.19
C LEU A 96 3.12 -4.51 -0.87
N ARG A 97 3.97 -5.39 -0.34
CA ARG A 97 5.25 -5.76 -0.96
C ARG A 97 5.05 -6.46 -2.30
N TRP A 98 4.11 -7.39 -2.36
CA TRP A 98 3.74 -8.07 -3.61
C TRP A 98 3.22 -7.08 -4.65
N LEU A 99 2.28 -6.19 -4.29
CA LEU A 99 1.76 -5.14 -5.16
C LEU A 99 2.88 -4.21 -5.65
N ALA A 100 3.77 -3.77 -4.77
CA ALA A 100 4.90 -2.93 -5.14
C ALA A 100 5.82 -3.64 -6.16
N ALA A 101 6.06 -4.94 -6.00
CA ALA A 101 6.86 -5.72 -6.94
C ALA A 101 6.14 -5.90 -8.29
N GLU A 102 4.84 -6.18 -8.27
CA GLU A 102 4.03 -6.35 -9.46
C GLU A 102 3.94 -5.06 -10.29
N LEU A 103 3.65 -3.93 -9.64
CA LEU A 103 3.60 -2.64 -10.31
C LEU A 103 4.96 -2.21 -10.85
N ARG A 104 6.06 -2.54 -10.14
CA ARG A 104 7.43 -2.31 -10.65
C ARG A 104 7.70 -3.10 -11.93
N ARG A 105 7.26 -4.37 -11.98
CA ARG A 105 7.38 -5.22 -13.17
C ARG A 105 6.57 -4.65 -14.33
N ALA A 106 5.31 -4.30 -14.09
CA ALA A 106 4.41 -3.75 -15.11
C ALA A 106 4.90 -2.41 -15.67
N LEU A 107 5.41 -1.51 -14.81
CA LEU A 107 5.94 -0.21 -15.21
C LEU A 107 7.41 -0.27 -15.66
N GLN A 108 8.06 -1.44 -15.56
CA GLN A 108 9.50 -1.64 -15.78
C GLN A 108 10.35 -0.59 -15.03
N VAL A 109 9.94 -0.24 -13.81
CA VAL A 109 10.65 0.72 -12.95
C VAL A 109 11.63 -0.05 -12.10
N ARG A 110 12.90 0.40 -12.05
CA ARG A 110 13.94 -0.26 -11.26
C ARG A 110 13.56 -0.26 -9.78
N ALA A 111 13.75 -1.40 -9.13
CA ALA A 111 13.68 -1.46 -7.68
C ALA A 111 14.86 -0.69 -7.11
N THR A 112 14.64 0.56 -6.70
CA THR A 112 15.63 1.22 -5.85
C THR A 112 15.59 0.47 -4.52
N VAL A 113 16.58 -0.37 -4.26
CA VAL A 113 16.84 -0.97 -2.95
C VAL A 113 17.25 0.17 -2.04
N GLU A 114 16.43 0.52 -1.06
CA GLU A 114 16.90 1.35 0.05
C GLU A 114 17.73 0.45 0.97
N PRO A 115 18.93 0.85 1.38
CA PRO A 115 19.69 0.08 2.36
C PRO A 115 18.87 0.08 3.66
N ASN A 116 18.67 -1.13 4.16
CA ASN A 116 17.99 -1.48 5.40
C ASN A 116 18.38 -0.55 6.57
N SER A 117 17.57 0.46 6.87
CA SER A 117 17.61 1.15 8.17
C SER A 117 16.68 0.42 9.13
N GLY A 118 17.22 -0.60 9.81
CA GLY A 118 16.75 -1.02 11.13
C GLY A 118 15.73 -2.16 11.21
N ALA A 119 16.07 -3.34 10.69
CA ALA A 119 15.60 -4.60 11.27
C ALA A 119 16.70 -5.65 11.14
N GLY A 120 17.11 -6.20 12.28
CA GLY A 120 18.37 -6.91 12.50
C GLY A 120 18.74 -7.94 11.43
N GLU A 121 20.01 -7.92 11.05
CA GLU A 121 20.72 -9.09 10.55
C GLU A 121 20.39 -10.31 11.43
N PRO A 122 19.75 -11.37 10.91
CA PRO A 122 20.14 -12.68 11.37
C PRO A 122 21.56 -12.87 10.85
N SER A 123 22.52 -12.78 11.76
CA SER A 123 23.87 -13.28 11.58
C SER A 123 23.78 -14.73 11.13
N PHE A 124 23.71 -14.96 9.82
CA PHE A 124 24.03 -16.24 9.20
C PHE A 124 25.54 -16.40 9.32
N GLN A 125 25.94 -16.79 10.52
CA GLN A 125 27.28 -17.27 10.82
C GLN A 125 27.44 -18.57 10.06
N CYS A 126 28.01 -18.49 8.85
CA CYS A 126 28.59 -19.64 8.17
C CYS A 126 29.59 -20.27 9.14
N ARG A 127 29.14 -21.32 9.84
CA ARG A 127 29.97 -22.17 10.66
C ARG A 127 30.93 -22.87 9.70
N SER A 128 32.16 -22.38 9.63
CA SER A 128 33.27 -23.11 9.04
C SER A 128 33.37 -24.42 9.81
N VAL A 129 32.95 -25.52 9.18
CA VAL A 129 33.24 -26.86 9.69
C VAL A 129 34.75 -27.02 9.52
N GLY A 130 35.45 -26.89 10.63
CA GLY A 130 36.87 -27.21 10.73
C GLY A 130 37.10 -28.63 10.25
N SER A 131 37.98 -28.74 9.27
CA SER A 131 38.61 -29.97 8.84
C SER A 131 39.53 -30.43 9.98
N ASP A 132 39.12 -31.46 10.72
CA ASP A 132 40.03 -32.20 11.60
C ASP A 132 40.14 -33.64 11.09
N SER A 133 41.37 -33.94 10.64
CA SER A 133 42.08 -35.23 10.56
C SER A 133 41.54 -36.32 9.63
#